data_AF-A0A661QSJ2-F1
#
_entry.id   AF-A0A661QSJ2-F1
#
_cell.length_a   1.000
_cell.length_b   1.000
_cell.length_c   1.000
_cell.angle_alpha   90.00
_cell.angle_beta   90.00
_cell.angle_gamma   90.00
#
_symmetry.space_group_name_H-M   'P 1'
#
loop_
_entity.id
_entity.type
_entity.pdbx_description
1 polymer ?
#
loop_
_entity_poly.entity_id
_entity_poly.type
_entity_poly.pdbx_seq_one_letter_code
_entity_poly.pdbx_strand_id
1 'polypeptide(L)'
;MSQRKRAFEPGQYVSLFTGLVGIVLGETLYTAATKVLKQGQKPGRYFAPGCCQHPDYVIQIPVLFEDGTYDVMRGMNIKRLENPPAEKREKIESIIEKLKQ
;
A
#
# COMPACT_ATOMS: atom_id res chain seq x y z
N MET A 1 -22.22 -6.68 15.49
CA MET A 1 -21.64 -5.81 14.45
C MET A 1 -20.50 -6.59 13.80
N SER A 2 -20.70 -7.10 12.58
CA SER A 2 -19.66 -7.88 11.90
C SER A 2 -18.51 -6.95 11.51
N GLN A 3 -17.36 -7.08 12.17
CA GLN A 3 -16.12 -6.50 11.66
C GLN A 3 -15.96 -6.98 10.21
N ARG A 4 -15.90 -6.04 9.24
CA ARG A 4 -15.64 -6.39 7.85
C ARG A 4 -14.33 -7.18 7.81
N LYS A 5 -14.37 -8.44 7.38
CA LYS A 5 -13.17 -9.27 7.24
C LYS A 5 -12.22 -8.57 6.27
N ARG A 6 -11.08 -8.08 6.76
CA ARG A 6 -10.01 -7.55 5.93
C ARG A 6 -8.99 -8.66 5.65
N ALA A 7 -8.46 -8.67 4.45
CA ALA A 7 -7.35 -9.57 4.11
C ALA A 7 -6.01 -8.98 4.55
N PHE A 8 -5.92 -7.65 4.62
CA PHE A 8 -4.74 -6.92 5.06
C PHE A 8 -5.14 -5.76 5.97
N GLU A 9 -4.32 -5.50 6.99
CA GLU A 9 -4.53 -4.39 7.91
C GLU A 9 -3.58 -3.22 7.59
N PRO A 10 -4.01 -1.96 7.78
CA PRO A 10 -3.12 -0.81 7.75
C PRO A 10 -1.88 -1.01 8.63
N GLY A 11 -0.72 -0.60 8.13
CA GLY A 11 0.56 -0.78 8.80
C GLY A 11 1.22 -2.14 8.55
N GLN A 12 0.53 -3.11 7.93
CA GLN A 12 1.17 -4.36 7.54
C GLN A 12 2.15 -4.16 6.40
N TYR A 13 3.35 -4.72 6.54
CA TYR A 13 4.31 -4.79 5.46
C TYR A 13 3.95 -5.91 4.47
N VAL A 14 4.17 -5.61 3.21
CA VAL A 14 3.92 -6.52 2.09
C VAL A 14 5.07 -6.48 1.11
N SER A 15 5.20 -7.54 0.31
CA SER A 15 6.17 -7.62 -0.78
C SER A 15 5.49 -7.97 -2.10
N LEU A 16 6.05 -7.42 -3.19
CA LEU A 16 5.75 -7.84 -4.55
C LEU A 16 6.62 -9.04 -4.92
N PHE A 17 6.21 -9.78 -5.95
CA PHE A 17 7.05 -10.83 -6.55
C PHE A 17 8.38 -10.29 -7.10
N THR A 18 8.45 -8.99 -7.40
CA THR A 18 9.67 -8.30 -7.83
C THR A 18 10.66 -8.01 -6.70
N GLY A 19 10.30 -8.31 -5.44
CA GLY A 19 11.14 -8.02 -4.26
C GLY A 19 10.98 -6.60 -3.71
N LEU A 20 10.14 -5.77 -4.33
CA LEU A 20 9.80 -4.44 -3.80
C LEU A 20 8.95 -4.57 -2.54
N VAL A 21 9.33 -3.87 -1.46
CA VAL A 21 8.59 -3.88 -0.19
C VAL A 21 7.72 -2.63 -0.11
N GLY A 22 6.55 -2.80 0.48
CA GLY A 22 5.65 -1.71 0.80
C GLY A 22 4.90 -1.93 2.10
N ILE A 23 4.09 -0.95 2.46
CA ILE A 23 3.24 -0.95 3.64
C ILE A 23 1.80 -0.62 3.24
N VAL A 24 0.85 -1.31 3.86
CA VAL A 24 -0.57 -1.05 3.66
C VAL A 24 -0.93 0.27 4.33
N LEU A 25 -1.48 1.22 3.56
CA LEU A 25 -1.85 2.53 4.06
C LEU A 25 -3.25 2.49 4.69
N GLY A 26 -3.44 3.20 5.79
CA GLY A 26 -4.79 3.54 6.27
C GLY A 26 -5.43 4.62 5.40
N GLU A 27 -6.73 4.85 5.55
CA GLU A 27 -7.51 5.78 4.71
C GLU A 27 -6.94 7.21 4.69
N THR A 28 -6.55 7.73 5.85
CA THR A 28 -5.98 9.08 5.99
C THR A 28 -4.65 9.20 5.26
N LEU A 29 -3.72 8.26 5.47
CA LEU A 29 -2.40 8.26 4.81
C LEU A 29 -2.53 8.01 3.31
N TYR A 30 -3.47 7.16 2.89
CA TYR A 30 -3.76 6.95 1.48
C TYR A 30 -4.25 8.24 0.82
N THR A 31 -5.16 8.96 1.46
CA THR A 31 -5.67 10.25 0.96
C THR A 31 -4.57 11.32 0.90
N ALA A 32 -3.60 11.31 1.81
CA ALA A 32 -2.42 12.17 1.73
C ALA A 32 -1.51 11.75 0.57
N ALA A 33 -1.21 10.45 0.46
CA ALA A 33 -0.36 9.89 -0.59
C ALA A 33 -0.89 10.20 -1.99
N THR A 34 -2.20 10.11 -2.24
CA THR A 34 -2.79 10.41 -3.56
C THR A 34 -2.65 11.87 -3.99
N LYS A 35 -2.44 12.78 -3.03
CA LYS A 35 -2.27 14.21 -3.32
C LYS A 35 -0.83 14.59 -3.64
N VAL A 36 0.14 13.90 -3.05
CA VAL A 36 1.55 14.32 -3.07
C VAL A 36 2.50 13.34 -3.74
N LEU A 37 2.15 12.05 -3.77
CA LEU A 37 2.99 11.02 -4.37
C LEU A 37 2.51 10.68 -5.77
N LYS A 38 3.46 10.19 -6.59
CA LYS A 38 3.14 9.65 -7.91
C LYS A 38 2.67 8.21 -7.79
N GLN A 39 1.65 7.86 -8.59
CA GLN A 39 1.26 6.47 -8.74
C GLN A 39 2.32 5.67 -9.51
N GLY A 40 2.77 4.55 -8.94
CA GLY A 40 3.91 3.77 -9.45
C GLY A 40 3.59 2.90 -10.67
N GLN A 41 2.31 2.59 -10.90
CA GLN A 41 1.84 1.73 -11.98
C GLN A 41 2.42 0.30 -11.89
N LYS A 42 2.61 -0.23 -10.67
CA LYS A 42 3.24 -1.54 -10.44
C LYS A 42 2.44 -2.73 -11.03
N PRO A 43 3.13 -3.80 -11.49
CA PRO A 43 2.46 -5.02 -11.92
C PRO A 43 1.60 -5.62 -10.81
N GLY A 44 0.40 -6.07 -11.16
CA GLY A 44 -0.54 -6.61 -10.19
C GLY A 44 -1.37 -5.56 -9.43
N ARG A 45 -1.22 -4.27 -9.77
CA ARG A 45 -2.12 -3.22 -9.27
C ARG A 45 -3.57 -3.48 -9.67
N TYR A 46 -4.49 -2.96 -8.86
CA TYR A 46 -5.88 -2.85 -9.20
C TYR A 46 -6.05 -1.76 -10.27
N PHE A 47 -6.40 -2.18 -11.48
CA PHE A 47 -6.70 -1.30 -12.59
C PHE A 47 -8.16 -1.53 -13.03
N ALA A 48 -8.98 -0.49 -12.88
CA ALA A 48 -10.37 -0.46 -13.34
C ALA A 48 -10.63 0.91 -14.00
N PRO A 49 -10.50 1.02 -15.34
CA PRO A 49 -10.69 2.29 -16.02
C PRO A 49 -12.12 2.81 -15.83
N GLY A 50 -12.27 4.09 -15.49
CA GLY A 50 -13.58 4.73 -15.29
C GLY A 50 -14.26 4.45 -13.94
N CYS A 51 -13.61 3.74 -13.01
CA CYS A 51 -14.16 3.43 -11.69
C CYS A 51 -13.34 4.12 -10.58
N CYS A 52 -14.03 4.72 -9.61
CA CYS A 52 -13.41 5.27 -8.41
C CYS A 52 -12.72 4.16 -7.60
N GLN A 53 -11.47 4.36 -7.21
CA GLN A 53 -10.76 3.44 -6.32
C GLN A 53 -11.34 3.56 -4.92
N HIS A 54 -11.93 2.48 -4.42
CA HIS A 54 -12.48 2.39 -3.06
C HIS A 54 -11.76 1.28 -2.32
N PRO A 55 -10.63 1.59 -1.65
CA PRO A 55 -9.92 0.65 -0.80
C PRO A 55 -10.85 -0.10 0.17
N ASP A 56 -10.96 -1.42 -0.02
CA ASP A 56 -11.77 -2.30 0.83
C ASP A 56 -10.89 -3.20 1.71
N TYR A 57 -9.56 -3.17 1.51
CA TYR A 57 -8.57 -3.96 2.23
C TYR A 57 -8.74 -5.48 2.07
N VAL A 58 -9.50 -5.89 1.05
CA VAL A 58 -9.76 -7.29 0.69
C VAL A 58 -9.26 -7.53 -0.73
N ILE A 59 -9.77 -6.74 -1.68
CA ILE A 59 -9.44 -6.80 -3.11
C ILE A 59 -8.61 -5.57 -3.50
N GLN A 60 -8.91 -4.41 -2.93
CA GLN A 60 -8.23 -3.14 -3.18
C GLN A 60 -7.42 -2.75 -1.94
N ILE A 61 -6.11 -2.99 -1.99
CA ILE A 61 -5.19 -2.71 -0.87
C ILE A 61 -4.28 -1.55 -1.26
N PRO A 62 -4.41 -0.36 -0.64
CA PRO A 62 -3.52 0.76 -0.92
C PRO A 62 -2.16 0.48 -0.29
N VAL A 63 -1.10 0.52 -1.09
CA VAL A 63 0.26 0.22 -0.66
C VAL A 63 1.19 1.37 -1.03
N LEU A 64 1.97 1.84 -0.06
CA LEU A 64 3.12 2.71 -0.27
C LEU A 64 4.38 1.85 -0.37
N PHE A 65 5.19 2.05 -1.40
CA PHE A 65 6.42 1.30 -1.60
C PHE A 65 7.68 2.07 -1.18
N GLU A 66 8.75 1.32 -0.92
CA GLU A 66 10.07 1.85 -0.55
C GLU A 66 10.69 2.81 -1.59
N ASP A 67 10.19 2.80 -2.82
CA ASP A 67 10.60 3.71 -3.90
C ASP A 67 9.85 5.05 -3.90
N GLY A 68 8.96 5.26 -2.93
CA GLY A 68 8.16 6.48 -2.76
C GLY A 68 7.02 6.66 -3.74
N THR A 69 6.62 5.57 -4.42
CA THR A 69 5.38 5.52 -5.17
C THR A 69 4.30 4.77 -4.38
N TYR A 70 3.04 5.07 -4.70
CA TYR A 70 1.91 4.30 -4.19
C TYR A 70 1.19 3.58 -5.33
N ASP A 71 0.52 2.48 -5.01
CA ASP A 71 -0.48 1.85 -5.88
C ASP A 71 -1.56 1.18 -5.04
N VAL A 72 -2.77 1.09 -5.59
CA VAL A 72 -3.79 0.18 -5.06
C VAL A 72 -3.52 -1.19 -5.67
N MET A 73 -3.23 -2.18 -4.84
CA MET A 73 -2.85 -3.54 -5.22
C MET A 73 -4.01 -4.51 -5.10
N ARG A 74 -4.02 -5.55 -5.94
CA ARG A 74 -4.87 -6.72 -5.73
C ARG A 74 -4.29 -7.60 -4.63
N GLY A 75 -5.12 -8.07 -3.70
CA GLY A 75 -4.66 -8.89 -2.57
C GLY A 75 -3.88 -10.13 -2.97
N MET A 76 -4.26 -10.76 -4.09
CA MET A 76 -3.56 -11.93 -4.63
C MET A 76 -2.15 -11.65 -5.17
N ASN A 77 -1.80 -10.39 -5.42
CA ASN A 77 -0.52 -9.98 -6.02
C ASN A 77 0.49 -9.42 -5.00
N ILE A 78 0.12 -9.43 -3.72
CA ILE A 78 0.97 -8.98 -2.62
C ILE A 78 1.06 -10.08 -1.56
N LYS A 79 2.24 -10.24 -0.96
CA LYS A 79 2.48 -11.22 0.12
C LYS A 79 2.78 -10.49 1.41
N ARG A 80 2.21 -10.95 2.54
CA ARG A 80 2.55 -10.42 3.87
C ARG A 80 4.04 -10.64 4.14
N LEU A 81 4.67 -9.64 4.76
CA LEU A 81 6.08 -9.68 5.12
C LEU A 81 6.20 -9.25 6.57
N GLU A 82 6.47 -10.19 7.48
CA GLU A 82 6.54 -9.90 8.92
C GLU A 82 7.82 -9.14 9.30
N ASN A 83 8.93 -9.49 8.65
CA ASN A 83 10.26 -8.93 8.93
C ASN A 83 10.83 -8.28 7.66
N PRO A 84 10.41 -7.05 7.31
CA PRO A 84 11.00 -6.33 6.19
C PRO A 84 12.48 -5.99 6.46
N PRO A 85 13.36 -5.98 5.44
CA PRO A 85 14.74 -5.51 5.61
C PRO A 85 14.78 -4.09 6.17
N ALA A 86 15.66 -3.85 7.15
CA ALA A 86 15.74 -2.59 7.89
C ALA A 86 15.85 -1.36 6.97
N GLU A 87 16.74 -1.41 5.97
CA GLU A 87 16.92 -0.32 5.02
C GLU A 87 15.64 0.06 4.26
N LYS A 88 14.85 -0.95 3.86
CA LYS A 88 13.59 -0.73 3.12
C LYS A 88 12.49 -0.20 4.03
N ARG A 89 12.45 -0.71 5.26
CA ARG A 89 11.55 -0.24 6.31
C ARG A 89 11.79 1.23 6.63
N GLU A 90 13.04 1.63 6.85
CA GLU A 90 13.42 3.02 7.16
C GLU A 90 13.03 3.98 6.03
N LYS A 91 13.24 3.58 4.76
CA LYS A 91 12.78 4.37 3.60
C LYS A 91 11.27 4.60 3.62
N ILE A 92 10.49 3.55 3.88
CA ILE A 92 9.03 3.63 3.96
C ILE A 92 8.61 4.54 5.12
N GLU A 93 9.18 4.35 6.31
CA GLU A 93 8.84 5.13 7.51
C GLU A 93 9.17 6.63 7.31
N SER A 94 10.31 6.96 6.68
CA SER A 94 10.68 8.34 6.34
C SER A 94 9.64 9.03 5.45
N ILE A 95 9.03 8.29 4.53
CA ILE A 95 8.01 8.83 3.62
C ILE A 95 6.69 9.02 4.37
N ILE A 96 6.30 8.06 5.23
CA ILE A 96 5.11 8.18 6.07
C ILE A 96 5.19 9.41 6.98
N GLU A 97 6.35 9.66 7.61
CA GLU A 97 6.55 10.84 8.46
C GLU A 97 6.30 12.14 7.69
N LYS A 98 6.74 12.24 6.43
CA LYS A 98 6.47 13.39 5.56
C LYS A 98 5.00 13.52 5.18
N LEU A 99 4.25 12.42 5.12
CA LEU A 99 2.81 12.43 4.80
C LEU A 99 1.92 12.84 5.98
N LYS A 100 2.44 12.80 7.21
CA LYS A 100 1.71 13.20 8.43
C LYS A 100 1.81 14.69 8.74
N GLN A 101 2.77 15.39 8.11
CA GLN A 101 2.99 16.83 8.26
C GLN A 101 2.01 17.63 7.41
#